data_AF-A0A969H6Q1-F1
#
_entry.id   AF-A0A969H6Q1-F1
#
_cell.length_a   1.000
_cell.length_b   1.000
_cell.length_c   1.000
_cell.angle_alpha   90.00
_cell.angle_beta   90.00
_cell.angle_gamma   90.00
#
_symmetry.space_group_name_H-M   'P 1'
#
loop_
_entity.id
_entity.type
_entity.pdbx_description
1 polymer ?
#
loop_
_entity_poly.entity_id
_entity_poly.type
_entity_poly.pdbx_seq_one_letter_code
_entity_poly.pdbx_strand_id
1 'polypeptide(L)'
;MTRKTLGYVKLIWNCPNCGSRNPGPQKTCSNCGTPQPDNVKFEQLPQSELVTDAAEIAQAKAGPDVHCYYCGSRNAASAKVCSQCGADLTQATPAKAARFWARRSPARPNLSNVRPAVPPTILKLPNVFNAARP
;
A
#
# COMPACT_ATOMS: atom_id res chain seq x y z
N MET A 1 14.38 -8.51 -11.62
CA MET A 1 14.49 -7.21 -10.94
C MET A 1 13.79 -7.28 -9.58
N THR A 2 14.53 -7.22 -8.49
CA THR A 2 14.00 -7.28 -7.12
C THR A 2 13.20 -6.02 -6.81
N ARG A 3 11.89 -6.16 -6.51
CA ARG A 3 11.05 -5.03 -6.08
C ARG A 3 11.51 -4.58 -4.68
N LYS A 4 12.47 -3.65 -4.60
CA LYS A 4 12.81 -2.99 -3.35
C LYS A 4 11.66 -2.06 -2.97
N THR A 5 11.02 -2.32 -1.83
CA THR A 5 10.03 -1.41 -1.24
C THR A 5 10.76 -0.19 -0.69
N LEU A 6 10.33 1.02 -1.05
CA LEU A 6 10.94 2.26 -0.57
C LEU A 6 10.64 2.53 0.91
N GLY A 7 9.47 2.06 1.38
CA GLY A 7 9.04 2.25 2.77
C GLY A 7 7.53 2.11 2.91
N TYR A 8 6.99 2.63 4.01
CA TYR A 8 5.56 2.68 4.29
C TYR A 8 5.02 4.09 4.10
N VAL A 9 3.75 4.19 3.72
CA VAL A 9 2.99 5.44 3.69
C VAL A 9 1.72 5.26 4.51
N LYS A 10 1.29 6.33 5.17
CA LYS A 10 0.03 6.37 5.91
C LYS A 10 -1.13 6.50 4.93
N LEU A 11 -2.13 5.65 5.07
CA LEU A 11 -3.37 5.75 4.33
C LEU A 11 -4.34 6.69 5.05
N ILE A 12 -5.37 7.15 4.35
CA ILE A 12 -6.47 7.92 4.90
C ILE A 12 -7.78 7.14 4.77
N TRP A 13 -8.75 7.48 5.61
CA TRP A 13 -10.13 7.03 5.46
C TRP A 13 -11.08 8.21 5.59
N ASN A 14 -12.19 8.14 4.89
CA ASN A 14 -13.23 9.16 4.94
C ASN A 14 -14.32 8.71 5.91
N CYS A 15 -14.67 9.55 6.88
CA CYS A 15 -15.71 9.25 7.84
C CYS A 15 -17.07 9.23 7.11
N PRO A 16 -17.83 8.13 7.13
CA PRO A 16 -19.13 8.08 6.46
C PRO A 16 -20.19 8.95 7.16
N ASN A 17 -19.97 9.30 8.43
CA ASN A 17 -20.91 10.11 9.20
C ASN A 17 -20.78 11.61 8.90
N CYS A 18 -19.55 12.14 8.78
CA CYS A 18 -19.33 13.59 8.62
C CYS A 18 -18.43 13.99 7.44
N GLY A 19 -17.95 13.03 6.65
CA GLY A 19 -17.11 13.28 5.47
C GLY A 19 -15.66 13.67 5.76
N SER A 20 -15.27 13.84 7.03
CA SER A 20 -13.89 14.23 7.37
C SER A 20 -12.87 13.15 6.98
N ARG A 21 -11.69 13.60 6.54
CA ARG A 21 -10.55 12.73 6.24
C ARG A 21 -9.76 12.48 7.51
N ASN A 22 -9.52 11.21 7.81
CA ASN A 22 -8.83 10.79 9.03
C ASN A 22 -7.62 9.92 8.66
N PRO A 23 -6.51 10.02 9.40
CA PRO A 23 -5.39 9.11 9.26
C PRO A 23 -5.80 7.66 9.53
N GLY A 24 -5.24 6.74 8.76
CA GLY A 24 -5.58 5.33 8.81
C GLY A 24 -5.43 4.69 10.20
N PRO A 25 -4.31 4.91 10.92
CA PRO A 25 -4.13 4.39 12.28
C PRO A 25 -5.17 4.89 13.28
N GLN A 26 -5.86 6.01 13.01
CA GLN A 26 -6.86 6.56 13.92
C GLN A 26 -8.11 5.66 13.95
N LYS A 27 -8.58 5.33 15.16
CA LYS A 27 -9.76 4.47 15.40
C LYS A 27 -11.06 5.24 15.50
N THR A 28 -10.99 6.53 15.71
CA THR A 28 -12.12 7.44 15.89
C THR A 28 -11.94 8.64 14.98
N CYS A 29 -13.06 9.15 14.48
CA CYS A 29 -13.11 10.37 13.70
C CYS A 29 -12.69 11.56 14.58
N SER A 30 -11.68 12.33 14.15
CA SER A 30 -11.22 13.52 14.87
C SER A 30 -12.25 14.64 14.90
N ASN A 31 -13.17 14.68 13.93
CA ASN A 31 -14.16 15.75 13.80
C ASN A 31 -15.48 15.47 14.54
N CYS A 32 -16.00 14.23 14.50
CA CYS A 32 -17.31 13.92 15.09
C CYS A 32 -17.28 12.80 16.14
N GLY A 33 -16.10 12.22 16.44
CA GLY A 33 -15.95 11.19 17.46
C GLY A 33 -16.47 9.79 17.08
N THR A 34 -17.18 9.63 15.97
CA THR A 34 -17.69 8.32 15.53
C THR A 34 -16.54 7.31 15.35
N PRO A 35 -16.68 6.06 15.82
CA PRO A 35 -15.69 5.02 15.59
C PRO A 35 -15.52 4.74 14.09
N GLN A 36 -14.31 4.35 13.70
CA GLN A 36 -14.04 3.88 12.35
C GLN A 36 -14.81 2.57 12.10
N PRO A 37 -15.57 2.45 11.00
CA PRO A 37 -16.30 1.23 10.71
C PRO A 37 -15.40 0.12 10.15
N ASP A 38 -15.76 -1.14 10.40
CA ASP A 38 -15.03 -2.34 9.97
C ASP A 38 -14.73 -2.38 8.46
N ASN A 39 -15.62 -1.83 7.64
CA ASN A 39 -15.59 -1.89 6.17
C ASN A 39 -15.16 -0.58 5.51
N VAL A 40 -14.49 0.32 6.23
CA VAL A 40 -14.04 1.58 5.66
C VAL A 40 -13.00 1.36 4.55
N LYS A 41 -13.10 2.14 3.48
CA LYS A 41 -12.09 2.15 2.43
C LYS A 41 -10.92 3.03 2.85
N PHE A 42 -9.72 2.47 2.72
CA PHE A 42 -8.47 3.21 2.90
C PHE A 42 -7.92 3.64 1.54
N GLU A 43 -7.55 4.91 1.45
CA GLU A 43 -7.04 5.53 0.24
C GLU A 43 -5.63 6.07 0.46
N GLN A 44 -4.78 5.93 -0.54
CA GLN A 44 -3.45 6.53 -0.54
C GLN A 44 -3.53 7.92 -1.18
N LEU A 45 -3.03 8.94 -0.48
CA LEU A 45 -2.90 10.27 -1.07
C LEU A 45 -1.79 10.29 -2.14
N PRO A 46 -1.97 10.96 -3.29
CA PRO A 46 -0.94 11.06 -4.33
C PRO A 46 0.41 11.59 -3.81
N GLN A 47 0.35 12.54 -2.87
CA GLN A 47 1.51 13.17 -2.23
C GLN A 47 1.84 12.59 -0.85
N SER A 48 1.43 11.34 -0.57
CA SER A 48 1.77 10.69 0.69
C SER A 48 3.29 10.52 0.85
N GLU A 49 3.82 11.10 1.92
CA GLU A 49 5.23 11.01 2.30
C GLU A 49 5.56 9.67 2.93
N LEU A 50 6.83 9.27 2.82
CA LEU A 50 7.32 8.07 3.48
C LEU A 50 7.34 8.30 4.99
N VAL A 51 6.84 7.32 5.72
CA VAL A 51 6.92 7.29 7.18
C VAL A 51 8.39 7.16 7.58
N THR A 52 8.87 8.10 8.37
CA THR A 52 10.24 8.11 8.92
C THR A 52 10.28 7.69 10.38
N ASP A 53 9.15 7.79 11.09
CA ASP A 53 9.05 7.41 12.50
C ASP A 53 9.21 5.90 12.69
N ALA A 54 10.12 5.51 13.59
CA ALA A 54 10.46 4.11 13.83
C ALA A 54 9.28 3.31 14.43
N ALA A 55 8.45 3.94 15.27
CA ALA A 55 7.31 3.29 15.89
C ALA A 55 6.18 3.06 14.89
N GLU A 56 5.90 4.03 14.01
CA GLU A 56 4.96 3.88 12.91
C GLU A 56 5.43 2.82 11.89
N ILE A 57 6.73 2.76 11.59
CA ILE A 57 7.31 1.71 10.75
C ILE A 57 7.15 0.34 11.40
N ALA A 58 7.38 0.23 12.72
CA ALA A 58 7.21 -1.02 13.46
C ALA A 58 5.74 -1.49 13.43
N GLN A 59 4.78 -0.57 13.62
CA GLN A 59 3.36 -0.86 13.49
C GLN A 59 3.00 -1.32 12.06
N ALA A 60 3.52 -0.64 11.05
CA ALA A 60 3.30 -1.01 9.66
C ALA A 60 3.86 -2.39 9.30
N LYS A 61 4.99 -2.78 9.93
CA LYS A 61 5.58 -4.12 9.81
C LYS A 61 4.82 -5.19 10.58
N ALA A 62 4.23 -4.84 11.73
CA ALA A 62 3.42 -5.77 12.53
C ALA A 62 2.20 -6.28 11.74
N GLY A 63 1.74 -5.51 10.77
CA GLY A 63 0.67 -5.87 9.87
C GLY A 63 -0.63 -5.15 10.20
N PRO A 64 -1.74 -5.56 9.59
CA PRO A 64 -3.04 -4.92 9.79
C PRO A 64 -3.60 -5.21 11.18
N ASP A 65 -4.33 -4.25 11.75
CA ASP A 65 -5.04 -4.46 13.00
C ASP A 65 -6.04 -5.61 12.90
N VAL A 66 -6.26 -6.29 14.01
CA VAL A 66 -7.23 -7.38 14.16
C VAL A 66 -8.48 -6.88 14.87
N HIS A 67 -9.65 -7.35 14.44
CA HIS A 67 -10.89 -7.08 15.17
C HIS A 67 -11.15 -8.22 16.15
N CYS A 68 -11.48 -7.86 17.40
CA CYS A 68 -11.84 -8.81 18.43
C CYS A 68 -13.12 -9.54 18.01
N TYR A 69 -13.09 -10.87 17.97
CA TYR A 69 -14.28 -11.67 17.65
C TYR A 69 -15.39 -11.52 18.69
N TYR A 70 -15.02 -11.26 19.95
CA TYR A 70 -15.97 -11.16 21.06
C TYR A 70 -16.70 -9.80 21.10
N CYS A 71 -15.96 -8.69 21.11
CA CYS A 71 -16.56 -7.35 21.26
C CYS A 71 -16.47 -6.47 20.01
N GLY A 72 -15.87 -6.94 18.93
CA GLY A 72 -15.69 -6.17 17.69
C GLY A 72 -14.59 -5.10 17.73
N SER A 73 -13.99 -4.81 18.89
CA SER A 73 -12.98 -3.74 18.99
C SER A 73 -11.73 -4.01 18.15
N ARG A 74 -11.17 -2.95 17.57
CA ARG A 74 -9.95 -2.99 16.76
C ARG A 74 -8.71 -2.97 17.66
N ASN A 75 -7.82 -3.93 17.48
CA ASN A 75 -6.60 -4.13 18.28
C ASN A 75 -5.37 -4.27 17.39
N ALA A 76 -4.19 -3.94 17.93
CA ALA A 76 -2.94 -4.04 17.17
C ALA A 76 -2.71 -5.47 16.65
N ALA A 77 -2.07 -5.60 15.49
CA ALA A 77 -1.75 -6.90 14.90
C ALA A 77 -0.96 -7.83 15.85
N SER A 78 -0.15 -7.26 16.73
CA SER A 78 0.65 -7.97 17.72
C SER A 78 -0.05 -8.19 19.07
N ALA A 79 -1.29 -7.69 19.24
CA ALA A 79 -2.02 -7.82 20.50
C ALA A 79 -2.48 -9.27 20.71
N LYS A 80 -2.13 -9.83 21.87
CA LYS A 80 -2.60 -11.17 22.31
C LYS A 80 -3.91 -11.11 23.09
N VAL A 81 -4.23 -9.94 23.64
CA VAL A 81 -5.40 -9.72 24.49
C VAL A 81 -6.12 -8.46 24.02
N CYS A 82 -7.45 -8.51 24.00
CA CYS A 82 -8.29 -7.39 23.63
C CYS A 82 -8.18 -6.28 24.68
N SER A 83 -7.78 -5.10 24.23
CA SER A 83 -7.64 -3.89 25.07
C SER A 83 -8.96 -3.38 25.66
N GLN A 84 -10.11 -3.85 25.15
CA GLN A 84 -11.44 -3.40 25.59
C GLN A 84 -12.16 -4.42 26.47
N CYS A 85 -12.07 -5.72 26.16
CA CYS A 85 -12.83 -6.75 26.87
C CYS A 85 -11.99 -7.87 27.49
N GLY A 86 -10.67 -7.87 27.30
CA GLY A 86 -9.77 -8.90 27.83
C GLY A 86 -9.83 -10.25 27.10
N ALA A 87 -10.61 -10.39 26.03
CA ALA A 87 -10.67 -11.63 25.25
C ALA A 87 -9.32 -11.97 24.58
N ASP A 88 -9.04 -13.26 24.43
CA ASP A 88 -7.88 -13.76 23.70
C ASP A 88 -7.98 -13.42 22.20
N LEU A 89 -6.90 -12.87 21.66
CA LEU A 89 -6.77 -12.48 20.24
C LEU A 89 -5.79 -13.36 19.46
N THR A 90 -5.16 -14.37 20.05
CA THR A 90 -4.23 -15.24 19.33
C THR A 90 -4.89 -16.04 18.21
N GLN A 91 -6.23 -16.18 18.26
CA GLN A 91 -7.04 -16.82 17.24
C GLN A 91 -7.80 -15.82 16.35
N ALA A 92 -7.59 -14.52 16.52
CA ALA A 92 -8.28 -13.51 15.71
C ALA A 92 -7.88 -13.66 14.24
N THR A 93 -8.84 -13.93 13.36
CA THR A 93 -8.56 -14.12 11.94
C THR A 93 -8.27 -12.78 11.24
N PRO A 94 -7.30 -12.73 10.31
CA PRO A 94 -6.95 -11.51 9.57
C PRO A 94 -8.02 -11.09 8.55
N ALA A 95 -9.17 -11.77 8.47
CA ALA A 95 -10.21 -11.51 7.47
C ALA A 95 -10.87 -10.12 7.61
N LYS A 96 -10.73 -9.48 8.79
CA LYS A 96 -11.11 -8.07 9.04
C LYS A 96 -9.89 -7.18 9.27
N ALA A 97 -8.80 -7.44 8.56
CA ALA A 97 -7.57 -6.67 8.62
C ALA A 97 -7.76 -5.26 8.03
N ALA A 98 -7.82 -4.23 8.86
CA ALA A 98 -7.71 -2.85 8.38
C ALA A 98 -6.27 -2.58 7.95
N ARG A 99 -6.01 -2.42 6.64
CA ARG A 99 -4.71 -2.00 6.12
C ARG A 99 -4.70 -0.48 6.06
N PHE A 100 -4.20 0.16 7.10
CA PHE A 100 -4.01 1.62 7.18
C PHE A 100 -2.58 2.08 6.82
N TRP A 101 -1.69 1.14 6.53
CA TRP A 101 -0.37 1.38 5.96
C TRP A 101 -0.28 0.77 4.57
N ALA A 102 0.25 1.53 3.61
CA ALA A 102 0.59 1.02 2.28
C ALA A 102 2.11 0.89 2.14
N ARG A 103 2.56 -0.17 1.47
CA ARG A 103 3.97 -0.26 1.04
C ARG A 103 4.15 0.57 -0.21
N ARG A 104 4.99 1.60 -0.15
CA ARG A 104 5.37 2.36 -1.33
C ARG A 104 6.36 1.54 -2.14
N SER A 105 5.90 1.07 -3.30
CA SER A 105 6.83 0.61 -4.34
C SER A 105 7.42 1.84 -5.02
N PRO A 106 8.66 1.79 -5.54
CA PRO A 106 9.11 2.82 -6.46
C PRO A 106 8.08 2.90 -7.58
N ALA A 107 7.59 4.12 -7.85
CA ALA A 107 6.70 4.34 -8.97
C ALA A 107 7.38 3.70 -10.19
N ARG A 108 6.69 2.76 -10.86
CA ARG A 108 7.11 2.44 -12.22
C ARG A 108 6.98 3.75 -12.99
N PRO A 109 8.04 4.24 -13.67
CA PRO A 109 7.84 5.35 -14.58
C PRO A 109 6.70 4.98 -15.52
N ASN A 110 5.78 5.91 -15.73
CA ASN A 110 4.62 5.70 -16.59
C ASN A 110 5.13 5.43 -18.02
N LEU A 111 5.20 4.16 -18.41
CA LEU A 111 5.69 3.72 -19.72
C LEU A 111 4.78 4.17 -20.87
N SER A 112 3.59 4.71 -20.59
CA SER A 112 2.66 5.22 -21.59
C SER A 112 3.19 6.41 -22.39
N ASN A 113 4.23 7.11 -21.90
CA ASN A 113 4.85 8.24 -22.60
C ASN A 113 6.29 7.96 -23.11
N VAL A 114 6.81 6.74 -22.97
CA VAL A 114 8.10 6.38 -23.56
C VAL A 114 7.84 5.91 -24.98
N ARG A 115 8.02 6.80 -25.96
CA ARG A 115 8.04 6.40 -27.39
C ARG A 115 9.12 5.32 -27.52
N PRO A 116 8.81 4.13 -28.10
CA PRO A 116 9.84 3.12 -28.31
C PRO A 116 10.94 3.75 -29.18
N ALA A 117 12.20 3.61 -28.73
CA ALA A 117 13.34 3.96 -29.55
C ALA A 117 13.25 3.14 -30.85
N VAL A 118 13.07 3.82 -31.98
CA VAL A 118 13.08 3.17 -33.29
C VAL A 118 14.47 2.57 -33.47
N PRO A 119 14.62 1.25 -33.66
CA PRO A 119 15.93 0.67 -33.92
C PRO A 119 16.48 1.27 -35.23
N PRO A 120 17.79 1.55 -35.33
CA PRO A 120 18.35 2.05 -36.57
C PRO A 120 18.11 1.02 -37.67
N THR A 121 17.44 1.46 -38.74
CA THR A 121 17.24 0.66 -39.95
C THR A 121 18.61 0.24 -40.47
N ILE A 122 18.92 -1.06 -40.40
CA ILE A 122 20.09 -1.63 -41.08
C ILE A 122 19.86 -1.41 -42.57
N LEU A 123 20.56 -0.42 -43.15
CA LEU A 123 20.67 -0.29 -44.60
C LEU A 123 21.34 -1.57 -45.11
N LYS A 124 20.57 -2.39 -45.82
CA LYS A 124 21.04 -3.61 -46.44
C LYS A 124 21.94 -3.19 -47.60
N LEU A 125 23.26 -3.31 -47.42
CA LEU A 125 24.25 -3.10 -48.47
C LEU A 125 23.95 -4.07 -49.64
N PRO A 126 23.90 -3.61 -50.89
CA PRO A 126 23.75 -4.50 -52.03
C PRO A 126 25.01 -5.37 -52.18
N ASN A 127 24.78 -6.68 -52.28
CA ASN A 127 25.81 -7.70 -52.40
C ASN A 127 26.41 -7.66 -53.82
N VAL A 128 27.60 -7.05 -53.97
CA VAL A 128 28.39 -7.07 -55.21
C VAL A 128 29.31 -8.29 -55.21
N PHE A 129 28.77 -9.44 -55.61
CA PHE A 129 29.55 -10.62 -55.97
C PHE A 129 28.92 -11.31 -57.18
N ASN A 130 29.34 -10.94 -58.39
CA ASN A 130 29.81 -11.89 -59.42
C ASN A 130 30.12 -11.18 -60.73
N ALA A 131 31.40 -11.02 -61.04
CA ALA A 131 31.90 -10.86 -62.40
C ALA A 131 33.37 -11.32 -62.45
N ALA A 132 33.56 -12.63 -62.56
CA ALA A 132 34.82 -13.22 -63.04
C ALA A 132 34.59 -14.69 -63.37
N ARG A 133 34.30 -15.00 -64.63
CA ARG A 133 34.80 -16.21 -65.29
C ARG A 133 35.21 -15.85 -66.72
N PRO A 134 36.35 -16.40 -67.19
CA PRO A 134 37.01 -16.01 -68.43
C PRO A 134 36.25 -16.43 -69.69
#